data_AF-A0A2T5HT98-F1
#
_entry.id   AF-A0A2T5HT98-F1
#
_cell.length_a   1.000
_cell.length_b   1.000
_cell.length_c   1.000
_cell.angle_alpha   90.00
_cell.angle_beta   90.00
_cell.angle_gamma   90.00
#
_symmetry.space_group_name_H-M   'P 1'
#
loop_
_entity.id
_entity.type
_entity.pdbx_description
1 polymer ?
#
loop_
_entity_poly.entity_id
_entity_poly.type
_entity_poly.pdbx_seq_one_letter_code
_entity_poly.pdbx_strand_id
1 'polypeptide(L)'
;MDAPTIRRMRHELKFRELTVANTKRLTPHMIRMTLTGVDLADFASGSFDDHIKVFIPGEGEPAKRDYTPRRFDADAQELVIDFADHGEGPAASWARTVKPGSTVQIGGPRGSRVIEGEIAHWALIGDETALPAMGRKLEELPKGVKATMIAAVPGPEDEQVIESQADVTIHWLHRPLSEATEAKPFLDVLPQIELIPDTFVWIATEAEIAKHLREAVLAMGHPLP
;
A
#
# COMPACT_ATOMS: atom_id res chain seq x y z
N MET A 1 -10.25 -15.83 -21.66
CA MET A 1 -8.80 -15.57 -21.81
C MET A 1 -8.08 -16.36 -20.72
N ASP A 2 -6.77 -16.53 -20.81
CA ASP A 2 -6.02 -17.16 -19.72
C ASP A 2 -6.02 -16.24 -18.49
N ALA A 3 -6.06 -16.82 -17.29
CA ALA A 3 -6.02 -16.04 -16.06
C ALA A 3 -4.68 -15.27 -15.95
N PRO A 4 -4.67 -14.06 -15.34
CA PRO A 4 -3.44 -13.32 -15.11
C PRO A 4 -2.46 -14.15 -14.26
N THR A 5 -1.17 -14.02 -14.59
CA THR A 5 -0.08 -14.76 -13.93
C THR A 5 0.77 -13.83 -13.07
N ILE A 6 1.43 -14.39 -12.05
CA ILE A 6 2.33 -13.63 -11.18
C ILE A 6 3.77 -13.99 -11.52
N ARG A 7 4.49 -13.08 -12.18
CA ARG A 7 5.93 -13.20 -12.41
C ARG A 7 6.71 -12.63 -11.24
N ARG A 8 7.52 -13.48 -10.62
CA ARG A 8 8.41 -13.09 -9.51
C ARG A 8 9.73 -12.56 -10.06
N MET A 9 10.03 -11.31 -9.76
CA MET A 9 11.34 -10.69 -9.99
C MET A 9 12.13 -10.70 -8.69
N ARG A 10 13.42 -11.05 -8.74
CA ARG A 10 14.31 -10.96 -7.59
C ARG A 10 15.19 -9.73 -7.72
N HIS A 11 15.39 -9.05 -6.60
CA HIS A 11 16.34 -7.94 -6.48
C HIS A 11 17.44 -8.36 -5.52
N GLU A 12 18.63 -7.79 -5.70
CA GLU A 12 19.69 -7.91 -4.70
C GLU A 12 19.24 -7.21 -3.41
N LEU A 13 19.41 -7.88 -2.25
CA LEU A 13 19.13 -7.23 -0.97
C LEU A 13 20.23 -6.21 -0.68
N LYS A 14 19.87 -4.92 -0.74
CA LYS A 14 20.74 -3.82 -0.33
C LYS A 14 20.16 -3.12 0.89
N PHE A 15 21.05 -2.72 1.79
CA PHE A 15 20.75 -1.77 2.84
C PHE A 15 21.19 -0.39 2.35
N ARG A 16 20.32 0.60 2.50
CA ARG A 16 20.53 1.95 1.95
C ARG A 16 20.38 2.94 3.08
N GLU A 17 21.33 3.85 3.21
CA GLU A 17 21.24 4.96 4.14
C GLU A 17 20.69 6.18 3.40
N LEU A 18 19.52 6.65 3.82
CA LEU A 18 18.79 7.72 3.14
C LEU A 18 18.56 8.90 4.09
N THR A 19 18.37 10.08 3.50
CA THR A 19 18.02 11.30 4.21
C THR A 19 16.54 11.59 4.02
N VAL A 20 15.85 11.97 5.10
CA VAL A 20 14.50 12.53 5.03
C VAL A 20 14.57 13.90 4.36
N ALA A 21 14.07 14.00 3.13
CA ALA A 21 13.99 15.25 2.38
C ALA A 21 12.79 16.09 2.82
N ASN A 22 11.64 15.44 3.04
CA ASN A 22 10.40 16.11 3.38
C ASN A 22 9.47 15.21 4.19
N THR A 23 8.64 15.82 5.05
CA THR A 23 7.52 15.17 5.73
C THR A 23 6.26 16.01 5.58
N LYS A 24 5.14 15.35 5.25
CA LYS A 24 3.83 15.98 5.08
C LYS A 24 2.75 15.11 5.70
N ARG A 25 1.98 15.68 6.63
CA ARG A 25 0.71 15.11 7.09
C ARG A 25 -0.31 15.20 5.95
N LEU A 26 -0.70 14.07 5.37
CA LEU A 26 -1.68 14.03 4.27
C LEU A 26 -3.11 14.13 4.81
N THR A 27 -3.37 13.35 5.84
CA THR A 27 -4.63 13.28 6.59
C THR A 27 -4.30 13.15 8.08
N PRO A 28 -5.27 13.27 8.99
CA PRO A 28 -5.01 13.12 10.43
C PRO A 28 -4.30 11.82 10.82
N HIS A 29 -4.46 10.74 10.05
CA HIS A 29 -3.84 9.44 10.31
C HIS A 29 -2.89 8.93 9.20
N MET A 30 -2.49 9.78 8.24
CA MET A 30 -1.47 9.43 7.23
C MET A 30 -0.33 10.47 7.14
N ILE A 31 0.93 10.03 7.23
CA ILE A 31 2.12 10.88 7.05
C ILE A 31 2.89 10.41 5.82
N ARG A 32 3.04 11.28 4.83
CA ARG A 32 3.93 11.07 3.70
C ARG A 32 5.34 11.54 4.02
N MET A 33 6.31 10.71 3.70
CA MET A 33 7.73 11.00 3.84
C MET A 33 8.43 10.83 2.50
N THR A 34 9.27 11.79 2.14
CA THR A 34 10.16 11.70 0.98
C THR A 34 11.57 11.47 1.48
N LEU A 35 12.18 10.38 1.02
CA LEU A 35 13.56 10.00 1.29
C LEU A 35 14.39 10.27 0.03
N THR A 36 15.63 10.70 0.20
CA THR A 36 16.58 10.92 -0.89
C THR A 36 17.97 10.44 -0.50
N GLY A 37 18.81 10.17 -1.49
CA GLY A 37 20.20 9.78 -1.26
C GLY A 37 20.81 9.11 -2.49
N VAL A 38 22.12 9.24 -2.64
CA VAL A 38 22.88 8.62 -3.73
C VAL A 38 22.74 7.10 -3.74
N ASP A 39 22.50 6.51 -2.57
CA ASP A 39 22.19 5.09 -2.37
C ASP A 39 20.90 4.64 -3.06
N LEU A 40 20.10 5.53 -3.68
CA LEU A 40 18.95 5.14 -4.51
C LEU A 40 19.29 4.91 -5.99
N ALA A 41 20.54 5.10 -6.42
CA ALA A 41 20.95 5.05 -7.83
C ALA A 41 20.54 3.76 -8.56
N ASP A 42 20.47 2.64 -7.86
CA ASP A 42 20.05 1.34 -8.40
C ASP A 42 18.82 0.77 -7.67
N PHE A 43 18.04 1.62 -6.99
CA PHE A 43 16.78 1.21 -6.39
C PHE A 43 15.78 0.84 -7.48
N ALA A 44 15.09 -0.28 -7.31
CA ALA A 44 14.07 -0.74 -8.22
C ALA A 44 12.86 -1.22 -7.43
N SER A 45 11.66 -0.82 -7.86
CA SER A 45 10.39 -1.30 -7.33
C SER A 45 9.42 -1.52 -8.48
N GLY A 46 9.31 -2.77 -8.92
CA GLY A 46 8.58 -3.17 -10.12
C GLY A 46 7.11 -3.50 -9.91
N SER A 47 6.61 -3.55 -8.67
CA SER A 47 5.19 -3.79 -8.37
C SER A 47 4.66 -2.82 -7.31
N PHE A 48 3.38 -2.51 -7.40
CA PHE A 48 2.65 -1.63 -6.47
C PHE A 48 2.63 -2.17 -5.03
N ASP A 49 2.73 -3.48 -4.86
CA ASP A 49 2.72 -4.21 -3.59
C ASP A 49 4.13 -4.61 -3.12
N ASP A 50 5.17 -4.05 -3.74
CA ASP A 50 6.54 -4.17 -3.22
C ASP A 50 6.61 -3.62 -1.79
N HIS A 51 7.49 -4.20 -0.99
CA HIS A 51 7.75 -3.70 0.36
C HIS A 51 9.25 -3.62 0.64
N ILE A 52 9.60 -2.63 1.43
CA ILE A 52 10.94 -2.43 2.00
C ILE A 52 10.86 -2.52 3.51
N LYS A 53 11.98 -2.87 4.12
CA LYS A 53 12.15 -2.74 5.56
C LYS A 53 12.64 -1.34 5.87
N VAL A 54 11.95 -0.61 6.75
CA VAL A 54 12.44 0.63 7.35
C VAL A 54 12.95 0.32 8.75
N PHE A 55 14.15 0.78 9.07
CA PHE A 55 14.81 0.60 10.36
C PHE A 55 14.56 1.84 11.20
N ILE A 56 13.51 1.80 12.02
CA ILE A 56 13.05 2.93 12.81
C ILE A 56 14.01 3.14 13.99
N PRO A 57 14.66 4.31 14.09
CA PRO A 57 15.59 4.60 15.17
C PRO A 57 14.85 4.74 16.50
N GLY A 58 15.51 4.36 17.59
CA GLY A 58 14.99 4.43 18.96
C GLY A 58 16.07 4.05 19.98
N GLU A 59 15.67 3.91 21.24
CA GLU A 59 16.57 3.41 22.28
C GLU A 59 16.81 1.90 22.07
N GLY A 60 18.03 1.51 21.70
CA GLY A 60 18.42 0.11 21.48
C GLY A 60 18.39 -0.32 20.01
N GLU A 61 18.03 -1.58 19.76
CA GLU A 61 17.94 -2.08 18.38
C GLU A 61 16.81 -1.39 17.60
N PRO A 62 17.06 -0.91 16.37
CA PRO A 62 16.02 -0.30 15.55
C PRO A 62 14.83 -1.22 15.31
N ALA A 63 13.62 -0.69 15.50
CA ALA A 63 12.41 -1.41 15.17
C ALA A 63 12.30 -1.55 13.65
N LYS A 64 12.13 -2.78 13.16
CA LYS A 64 12.08 -3.07 11.72
C LYS A 64 10.61 -3.18 11.30
N ARG A 65 10.17 -2.38 10.33
CA ARG A 65 8.78 -2.37 9.85
C ARG A 65 8.74 -2.41 8.32
N ASP A 66 7.75 -3.09 7.77
CA ASP A 66 7.55 -3.19 6.33
C ASP A 66 6.70 -2.01 5.86
N TYR A 67 7.13 -1.38 4.77
CA TYR A 67 6.46 -0.24 4.16
C TYR A 67 6.47 -0.36 2.64
N THR A 68 5.42 0.16 2.00
CA THR A 68 5.32 0.22 0.55
C THR A 68 6.13 1.38 -0.01
N PRO A 69 6.98 1.17 -1.03
CA PRO A 69 7.47 2.23 -1.92
C PRO A 69 6.28 2.88 -2.64
N ARG A 70 5.77 3.98 -2.10
CA ARG A 70 4.56 4.64 -2.60
C ARG A 70 4.76 5.26 -3.99
N ARG A 71 5.95 5.81 -4.23
CA ARG A 71 6.45 6.33 -5.51
C ARG A 71 7.97 6.31 -5.46
N PHE A 72 8.60 5.99 -6.58
CA PHE A 72 10.04 6.15 -6.75
C PHE A 72 10.33 6.97 -8.00
N ASP A 73 11.16 7.99 -7.86
CA ASP A 73 11.66 8.84 -8.93
C ASP A 73 13.16 8.59 -9.07
N ALA A 74 13.56 7.91 -10.15
CA ALA A 74 14.94 7.52 -10.36
C ALA A 74 15.84 8.72 -10.71
N ASP A 75 15.29 9.70 -11.44
CA ASP A 75 16.03 10.88 -11.88
C ASP A 75 16.28 11.83 -10.70
N ALA A 76 15.27 12.03 -9.84
CA ALA A 76 15.40 12.83 -8.63
C ALA A 76 16.07 12.06 -7.47
N GLN A 77 16.23 10.74 -7.59
CA GLN A 77 16.62 9.85 -6.50
C GLN A 77 15.75 10.07 -5.25
N GLU A 78 14.43 10.06 -5.45
CA GLU A 78 13.44 10.28 -4.39
C GLU A 78 12.54 9.06 -4.22
N LEU A 79 12.44 8.58 -2.99
CA LEU A 79 11.55 7.50 -2.59
C LEU A 79 10.50 8.05 -1.63
N VAL A 80 9.23 7.90 -2.01
CA VAL A 80 8.08 8.27 -1.18
C VAL A 80 7.59 7.05 -0.40
N ILE A 81 7.33 7.25 0.89
CA ILE A 81 6.74 6.26 1.79
C ILE A 81 5.61 6.93 2.57
N ASP A 82 4.49 6.23 2.73
CA ASP A 82 3.35 6.68 3.52
C ASP A 82 3.26 5.85 4.82
N PHE A 83 3.16 6.54 5.95
CA PHE A 83 3.07 5.98 7.29
C PHE A 83 1.65 6.13 7.82
N ALA A 84 0.95 5.00 7.97
CA ALA A 84 -0.28 4.93 8.74
C ALA A 84 0.02 5.21 10.22
N ASP A 85 -0.69 6.18 10.78
CA ASP A 85 -0.45 6.70 12.12
C ASP A 85 -1.51 6.17 13.10
N HIS A 86 -1.34 4.91 13.50
CA HIS A 86 -2.28 4.18 14.35
C HIS A 86 -1.83 4.11 15.82
N GLY A 87 -1.44 5.25 16.41
CA GLY A 87 -1.17 5.37 17.86
C GLY A 87 0.31 5.28 18.27
N GLU A 88 0.61 4.52 19.34
CA GLU A 88 1.88 4.58 20.10
C GLU A 88 3.05 3.75 19.51
N GLY A 89 2.91 3.20 18.31
CA GLY A 89 3.96 2.37 17.70
C GLY A 89 5.25 3.14 17.38
N PRO A 90 6.44 2.51 17.44
CA PRO A 90 7.71 3.21 17.24
C PRO A 90 7.80 3.92 15.88
N ALA A 91 7.24 3.31 14.83
CA ALA A 91 7.25 3.90 13.49
C ALA A 91 6.34 5.12 13.36
N ALA A 92 5.13 5.06 13.92
CA ALA A 92 4.20 6.18 13.95
C ALA A 92 4.78 7.34 14.79
N SER A 93 5.31 7.04 15.98
CA SER A 93 5.99 8.02 16.86
C SER A 93 7.18 8.69 16.16
N TRP A 94 8.01 7.92 15.46
CA TRP A 94 9.12 8.46 14.69
C TRP A 94 8.63 9.33 13.52
N ALA A 95 7.68 8.85 12.71
CA ALA A 95 7.14 9.59 11.57
C ALA A 95 6.50 10.93 11.96
N ARG A 96 5.88 11.02 13.15
CA ARG A 96 5.31 12.28 13.68
C ARG A 96 6.36 13.34 14.01
N THR A 97 7.57 12.93 14.38
CA THR A 97 8.56 13.82 15.00
C THR A 97 9.79 14.06 14.14
N VAL A 98 10.10 13.14 13.23
CA VAL A 98 11.29 13.22 12.37
C VAL A 98 11.31 14.50 11.54
N LYS A 99 12.50 15.07 11.40
CA LYS A 99 12.72 16.33 10.68
C LYS A 99 13.48 16.09 9.38
N PRO A 100 13.24 16.91 8.34
CA PRO A 100 14.12 16.95 7.18
C PRO A 100 15.60 17.04 7.59
N GLY A 101 16.46 16.31 6.88
CA GLY A 101 17.88 16.12 7.22
C GLY A 101 18.18 14.93 8.14
N SER A 102 17.17 14.29 8.73
CA SER A 102 17.38 13.07 9.52
C SER A 102 17.76 11.89 8.64
N THR A 103 18.62 11.01 9.14
CA THR A 103 19.00 9.76 8.44
C THR A 103 18.06 8.61 8.82
N VAL A 104 17.76 7.74 7.85
CA VAL A 104 17.04 6.48 8.06
C VAL A 104 17.64 5.39 7.17
N GLN A 105 17.81 4.19 7.72
CA GLN A 105 18.20 3.02 6.94
C GLN A 105 16.96 2.31 6.40
N ILE A 106 17.02 1.87 5.16
CA ILE A 106 16.06 0.92 4.57
C ILE A 106 16.75 -0.33 4.06
N GLY A 107 15.99 -1.41 3.88
CA GLY A 107 16.44 -2.66 3.27
C GLY A 107 15.46 -3.15 2.21
N GLY A 108 15.97 -3.58 1.07
CA GLY A 108 15.17 -4.10 -0.05
C GLY A 108 14.77 -3.04 -1.08
N PRO A 109 13.69 -3.29 -1.87
CA PRO A 109 12.84 -4.49 -1.82
C PRO A 109 13.62 -5.74 -2.25
N ARG A 110 13.24 -6.93 -1.76
CA ARG A 110 13.92 -8.20 -2.11
C ARG A 110 13.46 -8.79 -3.46
N GLY A 111 12.38 -8.27 -3.99
CA GLY A 111 11.76 -8.75 -5.21
C GLY A 111 10.40 -8.11 -5.43
N SER A 112 9.85 -8.35 -6.61
CA SER A 112 8.54 -7.84 -7.02
C SER A 112 7.65 -8.98 -7.52
N ARG A 113 6.34 -8.82 -7.33
CA ARG A 113 5.31 -9.75 -7.83
C ARG A 113 4.54 -9.08 -8.96
N VAL A 114 5.12 -9.09 -10.15
CA VAL A 114 4.50 -8.43 -11.32
C VAL A 114 3.33 -9.27 -11.80
N ILE A 115 2.16 -8.64 -11.89
CA ILE A 115 0.95 -9.27 -12.40
C ILE A 115 0.90 -9.04 -13.91
N GLU A 116 0.85 -10.12 -14.69
CA GLU A 116 0.92 -10.11 -16.14
C GLU A 116 -0.33 -10.77 -16.74
N GLY A 117 -0.84 -10.21 -17.82
CA GLY A 117 -2.08 -10.65 -18.48
C GLY A 117 -3.14 -9.56 -18.53
N GLU A 118 -4.19 -9.81 -19.30
CA GLU A 118 -5.34 -8.91 -19.40
C GLU A 118 -6.18 -9.01 -18.13
N ILE A 119 -6.48 -7.86 -17.53
CA ILE A 119 -7.34 -7.74 -16.35
C ILE A 119 -8.43 -6.73 -16.68
N ALA A 120 -9.66 -7.22 -16.80
CA ALA A 120 -10.81 -6.39 -17.16
C ALA A 120 -11.24 -5.48 -15.99
N HIS A 121 -11.00 -5.92 -14.75
CA HIS A 121 -11.36 -5.19 -13.55
C HIS A 121 -10.40 -5.47 -12.39
N TRP A 122 -9.94 -4.42 -11.70
CA TRP A 122 -9.18 -4.54 -10.46
C TRP A 122 -10.10 -4.31 -9.25
N ALA A 123 -10.19 -5.29 -8.36
CA ALA A 123 -10.86 -5.14 -7.07
C ALA A 123 -9.80 -5.06 -5.97
N LEU A 124 -9.60 -3.87 -5.41
CA LEU A 124 -8.59 -3.59 -4.39
C LEU A 124 -9.28 -3.41 -3.03
N ILE A 125 -8.98 -4.26 -2.06
CA ILE A 125 -9.60 -4.22 -0.73
C ILE A 125 -8.51 -4.08 0.31
N GLY A 126 -8.57 -3.03 1.13
CA GLY A 126 -7.58 -2.87 2.18
C GLY A 126 -7.92 -1.83 3.23
N ASP A 127 -7.09 -1.78 4.26
CA ASP A 127 -7.17 -0.77 5.31
C ASP A 127 -6.13 0.34 5.09
N GLU A 128 -6.03 1.25 6.06
CA GLU A 128 -5.13 2.39 6.01
C GLU A 128 -3.66 1.99 5.77
N THR A 129 -3.25 0.77 6.14
CA THR A 129 -1.88 0.27 5.90
C THR A 129 -1.65 -0.16 4.45
N ALA A 130 -2.72 -0.50 3.73
CA ALA A 130 -2.69 -0.91 2.32
C ALA A 130 -2.96 0.23 1.34
N LEU A 131 -3.50 1.36 1.82
CA LEU A 131 -3.72 2.57 1.01
C LEU A 131 -2.52 2.97 0.14
N PRO A 132 -1.26 2.90 0.61
CA PRO A 132 -0.13 3.27 -0.24
C PRO A 132 0.02 2.38 -1.48
N ALA A 133 -0.19 1.08 -1.33
CA ALA A 133 -0.13 0.12 -2.43
C ALA A 133 -1.33 0.29 -3.37
N MET A 134 -2.54 0.38 -2.82
CA MET A 134 -3.76 0.56 -3.63
C MET A 134 -3.73 1.88 -4.41
N GLY A 135 -3.35 2.99 -3.75
CA GLY A 135 -3.23 4.29 -4.41
C GLY A 135 -2.18 4.28 -5.52
N ARG A 136 -1.01 3.68 -5.28
CA ARG A 136 0.01 3.47 -6.33
C ARG A 136 -0.55 2.66 -7.50
N LYS A 137 -1.26 1.57 -7.23
CA LYS A 137 -1.87 0.75 -8.28
C LYS A 137 -2.83 1.56 -9.13
N LEU A 138 -3.76 2.28 -8.51
CA LEU A 138 -4.75 3.10 -9.21
C LEU A 138 -4.10 4.19 -10.07
N GLU A 139 -3.05 4.85 -9.58
CA GLU A 139 -2.27 5.84 -10.34
C GLU A 139 -1.53 5.25 -11.55
N GLU A 140 -1.08 3.99 -11.45
CA GLU A 140 -0.37 3.28 -12.52
C GLU A 140 -1.31 2.68 -13.59
N LEU A 141 -2.61 2.55 -13.31
CA LEU A 141 -3.56 1.94 -14.25
C LEU A 141 -3.77 2.82 -15.48
N PRO A 142 -3.73 2.24 -16.70
CA PRO A 142 -3.97 2.98 -17.92
C PRO A 142 -5.44 3.36 -18.08
N LYS A 143 -5.69 4.33 -18.95
CA LYS A 143 -7.04 4.80 -19.26
C LYS A 143 -7.97 3.67 -19.73
N GLY A 144 -9.19 3.65 -19.22
CA GLY A 144 -10.25 2.71 -19.60
C GLY A 144 -10.20 1.34 -18.90
N VAL A 145 -9.20 1.09 -18.06
CA VAL A 145 -9.24 -0.05 -17.13
C VAL A 145 -10.23 0.26 -16.02
N LYS A 146 -11.06 -0.71 -15.65
CA LYS A 146 -11.97 -0.55 -14.50
C LYS A 146 -11.26 -0.92 -13.21
N ALA A 147 -11.50 -0.15 -12.16
CA ALA A 147 -11.08 -0.52 -10.81
C ALA A 147 -12.12 -0.14 -9.75
N THR A 148 -12.33 -1.03 -8.79
CA THR A 148 -13.12 -0.77 -7.58
C THR A 148 -12.20 -0.92 -6.37
N MET A 149 -12.17 0.11 -5.52
CA MET A 149 -11.44 0.07 -4.25
C MET A 149 -12.42 0.09 -3.08
N ILE A 150 -12.24 -0.80 -2.11
CA ILE A 150 -12.79 -0.66 -0.75
C ILE A 150 -11.61 -0.33 0.17
N ALA A 151 -11.64 0.86 0.78
CA ALA A 151 -10.57 1.33 1.66
C ALA A 151 -11.12 1.69 3.04
N ALA A 152 -10.68 0.97 4.08
CA ALA A 152 -10.97 1.35 5.46
C ALA A 152 -10.06 2.49 5.91
N VAL A 153 -10.65 3.50 6.53
CA VAL A 153 -9.97 4.65 7.14
C VAL A 153 -10.63 5.04 8.46
N PRO A 154 -9.91 5.69 9.40
CA PRO A 154 -10.47 6.06 10.71
C PRO A 154 -11.73 6.91 10.63
N GLY A 155 -11.79 7.84 9.68
CA GLY A 155 -12.93 8.73 9.46
C GLY A 155 -12.92 9.40 8.09
N PRO A 156 -13.96 10.18 7.76
CA PRO A 156 -14.06 10.89 6.48
C PRO A 156 -12.91 11.87 6.22
N GLU A 157 -12.26 12.38 7.26
CA GLU A 157 -11.08 13.25 7.18
C GLU A 157 -9.81 12.54 6.70
N ASP A 158 -9.84 11.21 6.64
CA ASP A 158 -8.77 10.35 6.13
C ASP A 158 -8.99 9.86 4.70
N GLU A 159 -10.10 10.24 4.08
CA GLU A 159 -10.29 10.01 2.64
C GLU A 159 -9.26 10.79 1.83
N GLN A 160 -8.65 10.13 0.85
CA GLN A 160 -7.62 10.72 0.00
C GLN A 160 -8.13 10.90 -1.42
N VAL A 161 -7.71 11.99 -2.07
CA VAL A 161 -7.88 12.12 -3.52
C VAL A 161 -6.79 11.28 -4.19
N ILE A 162 -7.19 10.34 -5.04
CA ILE A 162 -6.29 9.51 -5.83
C ILE A 162 -6.52 9.87 -7.30
N GLU A 163 -5.50 10.43 -7.93
CA GLU A 163 -5.56 10.78 -9.35
C GLU A 163 -5.31 9.53 -10.20
N SER A 164 -6.25 9.16 -11.06
CA SER A 164 -6.12 8.01 -11.93
C SER A 164 -6.65 8.33 -13.32
N GLN A 165 -6.06 7.71 -14.34
CA GLN A 165 -6.59 7.75 -15.69
C GLN A 165 -7.63 6.64 -15.94
N ALA A 166 -7.70 5.65 -15.04
CA ALA A 166 -8.61 4.53 -15.08
C ALA A 166 -10.04 4.94 -14.67
N ASP A 167 -11.00 4.05 -14.94
CA ASP A 167 -12.39 4.21 -14.50
C ASP A 167 -12.50 3.65 -13.07
N VAL A 168 -12.28 4.51 -12.07
CA VAL A 168 -12.17 4.14 -10.66
C VAL A 168 -13.44 4.45 -9.87
N THR A 169 -13.95 3.45 -9.15
CA THR A 169 -14.94 3.61 -8.07
C THR A 169 -14.26 3.38 -6.73
N ILE A 170 -14.43 4.30 -5.77
CA ILE A 170 -13.87 4.17 -4.41
C ILE A 170 -15.01 4.12 -3.40
N HIS A 171 -15.02 3.08 -2.59
CA HIS A 171 -15.88 2.94 -1.41
C HIS A 171 -15.03 3.14 -0.16
N TRP A 172 -15.16 4.31 0.46
CA TRP A 172 -14.56 4.59 1.75
C TRP A 172 -15.37 3.93 2.86
N LEU A 173 -14.69 3.09 3.64
CA LEU A 173 -15.23 2.45 4.82
C LEU A 173 -14.71 3.19 6.05
N HIS A 174 -15.58 3.94 6.73
CA HIS A 174 -15.20 4.63 7.96
C HIS A 174 -15.23 3.65 9.12
N ARG A 175 -14.06 3.40 9.70
CA ARG A 175 -13.83 2.43 10.76
C ARG A 175 -12.84 3.02 11.76
N PRO A 176 -13.27 3.43 12.96
CA PRO A 176 -12.38 3.95 13.99
C PRO A 176 -11.25 2.96 14.30
N LEU A 177 -10.07 3.47 14.70
CA LEU A 177 -8.91 2.63 15.03
C LEU A 177 -9.18 1.61 16.15
N SER A 178 -10.16 1.87 17.03
CA SER A 178 -10.60 0.91 18.06
C SER A 178 -11.26 -0.35 17.49
N GLU A 179 -11.71 -0.31 16.24
CA GLU A 179 -12.35 -1.41 15.52
C GLU A 179 -11.41 -2.00 14.45
N ALA A 180 -10.10 -1.73 14.55
CA ALA A 180 -9.12 -2.10 13.53
C ALA A 180 -8.99 -3.62 13.26
N THR A 181 -9.53 -4.46 14.14
CA THR A 181 -9.55 -5.92 14.03
C THR A 181 -10.92 -6.49 13.61
N GLU A 182 -11.93 -5.64 13.42
CA GLU A 182 -13.29 -6.08 13.10
C GLU A 182 -13.45 -6.31 11.58
N ALA A 183 -13.79 -7.54 11.19
CA ALA A 183 -14.01 -7.89 9.79
C ALA A 183 -15.40 -7.46 9.28
N LYS A 184 -16.39 -7.35 10.17
CA LYS A 184 -17.78 -7.08 9.81
C LYS A 184 -17.98 -5.83 8.93
N PRO A 185 -17.36 -4.68 9.22
CA PRO A 185 -17.56 -3.48 8.40
C PRO A 185 -17.09 -3.68 6.95
N PHE A 186 -16.01 -4.43 6.74
CA PHE A 186 -15.56 -4.82 5.39
C PHE A 186 -16.58 -5.74 4.70
N LEU A 187 -17.07 -6.76 5.41
CA LEU A 187 -18.03 -7.72 4.86
C LEU A 187 -19.37 -7.07 4.46
N ASP A 188 -19.80 -6.03 5.19
CA ASP A 188 -21.04 -5.30 4.88
C ASP A 188 -20.92 -4.46 3.59
N VAL A 189 -19.72 -3.97 3.25
CA VAL A 189 -19.45 -3.17 2.04
C VAL A 189 -19.00 -4.04 0.86
N LEU A 190 -18.47 -5.24 1.11
CA LEU A 190 -17.96 -6.15 0.07
C LEU A 190 -18.91 -6.38 -1.12
N PRO A 191 -20.26 -6.50 -0.94
CA PRO A 191 -21.20 -6.65 -2.05
C PRO A 191 -21.23 -5.48 -3.05
N GLN A 192 -20.59 -4.35 -2.74
CA GLN A 192 -20.45 -3.22 -3.67
C GLN A 192 -19.44 -3.52 -4.80
N ILE A 193 -18.59 -4.54 -4.65
CA ILE A 193 -17.65 -4.96 -5.71
C ILE A 193 -18.40 -5.81 -6.74
N GLU A 194 -18.42 -5.35 -7.98
CA GLU A 194 -18.87 -6.14 -9.13
C GLU A 194 -17.77 -7.12 -9.55
N LEU A 195 -18.04 -8.43 -9.44
CA LEU A 195 -17.15 -9.48 -9.91
C LEU A 195 -17.51 -9.87 -11.34
N ILE A 196 -16.93 -9.17 -12.31
CA ILE A 196 -17.06 -9.50 -13.74
C ILE A 196 -15.99 -10.53 -14.15
N PRO A 197 -16.14 -11.21 -15.31
CA PRO A 197 -15.07 -12.05 -15.87
C PRO A 197 -13.73 -11.30 -15.94
N ASP A 198 -12.64 -11.99 -15.66
CA ASP A 198 -11.28 -11.44 -15.65
C ASP A 198 -11.07 -10.31 -14.61
N THR A 199 -11.80 -10.35 -13.48
CA THR A 199 -11.51 -9.53 -12.30
C THR A 199 -10.27 -10.07 -11.57
N PHE A 200 -9.35 -9.18 -11.20
CA PHE A 200 -8.25 -9.47 -10.29
C PHE A 200 -8.55 -8.88 -8.91
N VAL A 201 -8.69 -9.74 -7.90
CA VAL A 201 -8.93 -9.31 -6.52
C VAL A 201 -7.61 -9.28 -5.73
N TRP A 202 -7.27 -8.12 -5.18
CA TRP A 202 -6.15 -7.93 -4.27
C TRP A 202 -6.66 -7.50 -2.90
N ILE A 203 -6.26 -8.22 -1.85
CA ILE A 203 -6.68 -7.98 -0.46
C ILE A 203 -5.44 -7.78 0.39
N ALA A 204 -5.37 -6.67 1.12
CA ALA A 204 -4.36 -6.44 2.16
C ALA A 204 -4.96 -5.69 3.34
N THR A 205 -5.07 -6.39 4.46
CA THR A 205 -5.58 -5.89 5.74
C THR A 205 -4.81 -6.60 6.87
N GLU A 206 -5.24 -6.41 8.11
CA GLU A 206 -5.01 -7.38 9.19
C GLU A 206 -5.30 -8.83 8.71
N ALA A 207 -4.51 -9.80 9.17
CA ALA A 207 -4.44 -11.15 8.61
C ALA A 207 -5.75 -11.95 8.77
N GLU A 208 -6.42 -11.87 9.91
CA GLU A 208 -7.71 -12.52 10.11
C GLU A 208 -8.80 -11.83 9.29
N ILE A 209 -8.80 -10.50 9.16
CA ILE A 209 -9.72 -9.78 8.27
C ILE A 209 -9.52 -10.24 6.81
N ALA A 210 -8.26 -10.35 6.35
CA ALA A 210 -7.93 -10.75 4.98
C ALA A 210 -8.43 -12.17 4.68
N LYS A 211 -8.37 -13.06 5.66
CA LYS A 211 -8.91 -14.42 5.56
C LYS A 211 -10.43 -14.41 5.39
N HIS A 212 -11.17 -13.67 6.23
CA HIS A 212 -12.63 -13.55 6.11
C HIS A 212 -13.05 -12.93 4.76
N LEU A 213 -12.34 -11.89 4.33
CA LEU A 213 -12.58 -11.25 3.03
C LEU A 213 -12.36 -12.22 1.87
N ARG A 214 -11.28 -13.01 1.91
CA ARG A 214 -11.01 -14.04 0.90
C ARG A 214 -12.13 -15.07 0.85
N GLU A 215 -12.57 -15.59 1.98
CA GLU A 215 -13.68 -16.55 2.06
C GLU A 215 -14.97 -15.97 1.48
N ALA A 216 -15.27 -14.70 1.79
CA ALA A 216 -16.46 -14.02 1.28
C ALA A 216 -16.41 -13.75 -0.23
N VAL A 217 -15.26 -13.32 -0.77
CA VAL A 217 -15.06 -13.14 -2.23
C VAL A 217 -15.23 -14.46 -2.98
N LEU A 218 -14.75 -15.57 -2.43
CA LEU A 218 -14.98 -16.90 -3.01
C LEU A 218 -16.46 -17.29 -2.97
N ALA A 219 -17.17 -16.98 -1.88
CA ALA A 219 -18.61 -17.21 -1.76
C ALA A 219 -19.45 -16.36 -2.74
N MET A 220 -18.94 -15.21 -3.18
CA MET A 220 -19.52 -14.39 -4.25
C MET A 220 -19.30 -14.98 -5.66
N GLY A 221 -18.57 -16.09 -5.78
CA GLY A 221 -18.33 -16.79 -7.05
C GLY A 221 -17.02 -16.42 -7.75
N HIS A 222 -16.14 -15.65 -7.12
CA HIS A 222 -14.79 -15.45 -7.68
C HIS A 222 -14.01 -16.78 -7.66
N PRO A 223 -13.32 -17.16 -8.73
CA PRO A 223 -12.48 -18.34 -8.72
C PRO A 223 -11.30 -18.18 -7.75
N LEU A 224 -10.79 -19.30 -7.23
CA LEU A 224 -9.46 -19.28 -6.62
C LEU A 224 -8.43 -18.97 -7.71
N PRO A 225 -7.42 -18.11 -7.46
CA PRO A 225 -6.21 -18.11 -8.26
C PRO A 225 -5.46 -19.44 -8.13
#